data_AF-A0A9P6GRN9-F1
#
_entry.id   AF-A0A9P6GRN9-F1
#
_cell.length_a   1.000
_cell.length_b   1.000
_cell.length_c   1.000
_cell.angle_alpha   90.00
_cell.angle_beta   90.00
_cell.angle_gamma   90.00
#
_symmetry.space_group_name_H-M   'P 1'
#
loop_
_entity.id
_entity.type
_entity.pdbx_description
1 polymer ?
#
loop_
_entity_poly.entity_id
_entity_poly.type
_entity_poly.pdbx_seq_one_letter_code
_entity_poly.pdbx_strand_id
1 'polypeptide(L)'
;MVQFVNSKIWPGARYCQLQPKMCHGAKFPPEFRIPKTVDEMRAMDPSSVDRVLRAYNLPTDLRSFRTMTQGTINPRTVHQAKLCTLFDFIGATQISERQRNKRNNGPPY
;
A
#
# COMPACT_ATOMS: atom_id res chain seq x y z
N MET A 1 -4.92 -2.91 17.70
CA MET A 1 -4.18 -1.65 17.98
C MET A 1 -3.69 -0.96 16.71
N VAL A 2 -2.70 -1.50 15.97
CA VAL A 2 -2.12 -0.85 14.77
C VAL A 2 -3.14 -0.49 13.69
N GLN A 3 -4.07 -1.39 13.37
CA GLN A 3 -5.11 -1.14 12.35
C GLN A 3 -6.01 0.05 12.72
N PHE A 4 -6.33 0.23 14.00
CA PHE A 4 -7.15 1.35 14.46
C PHE A 4 -6.41 2.68 14.35
N VAL A 5 -5.10 2.71 14.64
CA VAL A 5 -4.29 3.93 14.52
C VAL A 5 -4.15 4.30 13.04
N ASN A 6 -3.83 3.34 12.18
CA ASN A 6 -3.65 3.57 10.76
C ASN A 6 -4.97 3.97 10.06
N SER A 7 -6.12 3.48 10.52
CA SER A 7 -7.42 3.84 9.92
C SER A 7 -7.83 5.28 10.17
N LYS A 8 -7.24 5.96 11.16
CA LYS A 8 -7.45 7.39 11.41
C LYS A 8 -6.62 8.30 10.50
N ILE A 9 -5.68 7.74 9.72
CA ILE A 9 -4.84 8.56 8.83
C ILE A 9 -5.63 8.99 7.61
N TRP A 10 -5.78 10.31 7.47
CA TRP A 10 -6.47 10.89 6.35
C TRP A 10 -5.65 10.78 5.05
N PRO A 11 -6.30 10.58 3.88
CA PRO A 11 -5.56 10.37 2.63
C PRO A 11 -4.72 11.56 2.15
N GLY A 12 -5.04 12.75 2.64
CA GLY A 12 -4.31 13.99 2.40
C GLY A 12 -3.17 14.26 3.38
N ALA A 13 -3.07 13.49 4.47
CA ALA A 13 -2.11 13.70 5.54
C ALA A 13 -0.74 13.06 5.20
N ARG A 14 0.01 13.73 4.32
CA ARG A 14 1.26 13.23 3.73
C ARG A 14 2.32 12.87 4.78
N TYR A 15 2.40 13.65 5.85
CA TYR A 15 3.40 13.53 6.91
C TYR A 15 2.94 12.68 8.10
N CYS A 16 1.72 12.14 8.09
CA CYS A 16 1.28 11.23 9.13
C CYS A 16 2.04 9.91 9.05
N GLN A 17 2.44 9.39 10.20
CA GLN A 17 3.22 8.17 10.31
C GLN A 17 2.32 6.93 10.30
N LEU A 18 2.54 6.07 9.31
CA LEU A 18 1.98 4.72 9.26
C LEU A 18 2.75 3.81 10.20
N GLN A 19 2.01 3.15 11.08
CA GLN A 19 2.57 2.23 12.05
C GLN A 19 2.74 0.84 11.41
N PRO A 20 3.91 0.21 11.57
CA PRO A 20 4.13 -1.12 11.05
C PRO A 20 3.33 -2.16 11.83
N LYS A 21 2.88 -3.19 11.13
CA LYS A 21 2.14 -4.30 11.71
C LYS A 21 3.14 -5.42 11.97
N MET A 22 3.04 -6.09 13.12
CA MET A 22 3.90 -7.23 13.39
C MET A 22 3.49 -8.42 12.51
N CYS A 23 4.47 -9.09 11.89
CA CYS A 23 4.25 -10.33 11.15
C CYS A 23 3.94 -11.49 12.11
N HIS A 24 3.42 -12.59 11.57
CA HIS A 24 3.09 -13.80 12.35
C HIS A 24 4.27 -14.36 13.18
N GLY A 25 5.51 -14.13 12.75
CA GLY A 25 6.73 -14.56 13.45
C GLY A 25 7.30 -13.56 14.47
N ALA A 26 6.46 -12.66 15.03
CA ALA A 26 6.85 -11.60 15.96
C ALA A 26 7.94 -10.62 15.44
N LYS A 27 8.11 -10.54 14.12
CA LYS A 27 9.08 -9.68 13.44
C LYS A 27 8.36 -8.61 12.62
N PHE A 28 9.00 -7.47 12.43
CA PHE A 28 8.54 -6.46 11.48
C PHE A 28 9.30 -6.63 10.14
N PRO A 29 8.72 -6.21 9.00
CA PRO A 29 9.45 -6.18 7.74
C PRO A 29 10.69 -5.28 7.85
N PRO A 30 11.87 -5.70 7.36
CA PRO A 30 13.10 -4.90 7.48
C PRO A 30 12.97 -3.47 6.93
N GLU A 31 12.32 -3.33 5.76
CA GLU A 31 12.10 -2.05 5.08
C GLU A 31 10.98 -1.21 5.73
N PHE A 32 10.18 -1.80 6.63
CA PHE A 32 9.08 -1.14 7.33
C PHE A 32 9.05 -1.57 8.81
N ARG A 33 10.22 -1.51 9.46
CA ARG A 33 10.38 -1.80 10.89
C ARG A 33 10.12 -0.60 11.80
N ILE A 34 10.31 0.59 11.25
CA ILE A 34 10.08 1.88 11.92
C ILE A 34 8.90 2.55 11.23
N PRO A 35 8.06 3.30 11.97
CA PRO A 35 6.99 4.09 11.35
C PRO A 35 7.52 4.99 10.23
N LYS A 36 6.80 5.00 9.11
CA LYS A 36 7.13 5.81 7.92
C LYS A 36 5.95 6.71 7.59
N THR A 37 6.24 7.89 7.07
CA THR A 37 5.18 8.79 6.59
C THR A 37 4.46 8.21 5.37
N VAL A 38 3.24 8.65 5.12
CA VAL A 38 2.48 8.27 3.92
C VAL A 38 3.27 8.61 2.65
N ASP A 39 3.99 9.74 2.64
CA ASP A 39 4.80 10.16 1.51
C ASP A 39 6.01 9.25 1.29
N GLU A 40 6.74 8.90 2.35
CA GLU A 40 7.86 7.94 2.28
C GLU A 40 7.40 6.56 1.80
N MET A 41 6.21 6.11 2.23
CA MET A 41 5.64 4.85 1.76
C MET A 41 5.26 4.89 0.28
N ARG A 42 4.83 6.05 -0.24
CA ARG A 42 4.53 6.23 -1.67
C ARG A 42 5.79 6.38 -2.52
N ALA A 43 6.82 7.00 -1.97
CA ALA A 43 8.11 7.18 -2.63
C ALA A 43 9.01 5.93 -2.54
N MET A 44 8.61 4.93 -1.74
CA MET A 44 9.34 3.67 -1.60
C MET A 44 9.54 2.97 -2.94
N ASP A 45 10.76 2.52 -3.19
CA ASP A 45 11.11 1.85 -4.43
C ASP A 45 10.29 0.54 -4.60
N PRO A 46 9.97 0.14 -5.83
CA PRO A 46 9.14 -1.03 -6.08
C PRO A 46 9.71 -2.32 -5.46
N SER A 47 11.03 -2.47 -5.41
CA SER A 47 11.68 -3.66 -4.85
C SER A 47 11.53 -3.74 -3.33
N SER A 48 11.61 -2.62 -2.62
CA SER A 48 11.35 -2.52 -1.19
C SER A 48 9.88 -2.78 -0.86
N VAL A 49 8.95 -2.24 -1.66
CA VAL A 49 7.52 -2.56 -1.52
C VAL A 49 7.30 -4.08 -1.67
N ASP A 50 7.95 -4.71 -2.65
CA ASP A 50 7.86 -6.17 -2.84
C ASP A 50 8.47 -6.99 -1.69
N ARG A 51 9.52 -6.48 -1.04
CA ARG A 51 10.07 -7.10 0.18
C ARG A 51 9.09 -6.97 1.35
N VAL A 52 8.45 -5.82 1.52
CA VAL A 52 7.44 -5.61 2.58
C VAL A 52 6.23 -6.50 2.36
N LEU A 53 5.70 -6.55 1.14
CA LEU A 53 4.57 -7.42 0.79
C LEU A 53 4.90 -8.89 1.04
N ARG A 54 6.08 -9.37 0.60
CA ARG A 54 6.54 -10.74 0.88
C ARG A 54 6.67 -11.03 2.37
N ALA A 55 7.20 -10.09 3.16
CA ALA A 55 7.32 -10.25 4.61
C ALA A 55 5.94 -10.39 5.30
N TYR A 56 4.88 -9.83 4.71
CA TYR A 56 3.50 -9.99 5.16
C TYR A 56 2.75 -11.15 4.49
N ASN A 57 3.41 -11.95 3.64
CA ASN A 57 2.79 -12.99 2.82
C ASN A 57 1.66 -12.46 1.91
N LEU A 58 1.82 -11.23 1.40
CA LEU A 58 0.88 -10.59 0.49
C LEU A 58 1.28 -10.82 -0.97
N PRO A 59 0.32 -10.80 -1.91
CA PRO A 59 0.61 -10.99 -3.33
C PRO A 59 1.56 -9.92 -3.87
N THR A 60 2.59 -10.35 -4.60
CA THR A 60 3.54 -9.47 -5.29
C THR A 60 3.50 -9.62 -6.81
N ASP A 61 2.92 -10.72 -7.29
CA ASP A 61 2.88 -11.07 -8.70
C ASP A 61 1.89 -10.22 -9.47
N LEU A 62 2.33 -9.80 -10.67
CA LEU A 62 1.49 -9.06 -11.62
C LEU A 62 0.16 -9.77 -11.87
N ARG A 63 0.14 -11.11 -11.91
CA ARG A 63 -1.07 -11.91 -12.15
C ARG A 63 -2.15 -11.73 -11.09
N SER A 64 -1.76 -11.58 -9.82
CA SER A 64 -2.69 -11.29 -8.72
C SER A 64 -3.32 -9.89 -8.84
N PHE A 65 -2.65 -8.99 -9.56
CA PHE A 65 -3.15 -7.64 -9.86
C PHE A 65 -3.77 -7.52 -11.26
N ARG A 66 -3.63 -8.53 -12.15
CA ARG A 66 -4.16 -8.53 -13.53
C ARG A 66 -5.68 -8.61 -13.57
N THR A 67 -6.33 -9.19 -12.57
CA THR A 67 -7.80 -9.16 -12.43
C THR A 67 -8.36 -7.74 -12.27
N MET A 68 -7.52 -6.71 -12.05
CA MET A 68 -7.96 -5.32 -11.92
C MET A 68 -7.87 -4.45 -13.18
N THR A 69 -7.24 -4.90 -14.28
CA THR A 69 -7.11 -4.05 -15.49
C THR A 69 -6.87 -4.89 -16.74
N GLN A 70 -7.85 -4.92 -17.66
CA GLN A 70 -7.75 -5.53 -19.00
C GLN A 70 -6.91 -4.70 -20.01
N GLY A 71 -6.11 -3.74 -19.55
CA GLY A 71 -5.27 -2.89 -20.39
C GLY A 71 -3.78 -3.04 -20.04
N THR A 72 -2.93 -2.78 -21.03
CA THR A 72 -1.47 -2.63 -20.97
C THR A 72 -0.89 -2.45 -19.55
N ILE A 73 0.00 -3.37 -19.15
CA ILE A 73 0.62 -3.39 -17.82
C ILE A 73 1.54 -2.17 -17.69
N ASN A 74 1.05 -1.11 -17.02
CA ASN A 74 1.87 0.05 -16.68
C ASN A 74 2.60 -0.22 -15.34
N PRO A 75 3.93 -0.14 -15.28
CA PRO A 75 4.67 -0.37 -14.02
C PRO A 75 4.21 0.56 -12.88
N ARG A 76 3.74 1.76 -13.20
CA ARG A 76 3.19 2.71 -12.21
C ARG A 76 1.87 2.23 -11.62
N THR A 77 0.99 1.62 -12.42
CA THR A 77 -0.32 1.13 -11.92
C THR A 77 -0.13 -0.11 -11.05
N VAL A 78 0.84 -0.96 -11.39
CA VAL A 78 1.24 -2.12 -10.58
C VAL A 78 1.76 -1.66 -9.21
N HIS A 79 2.67 -0.69 -9.19
CA HIS A 79 3.22 -0.15 -7.93
C HIS A 79 2.12 0.45 -7.04
N GLN A 80 1.19 1.21 -7.62
CA GLN A 80 0.04 1.74 -6.88
C GLN A 80 -0.86 0.63 -6.34
N ALA A 81 -1.11 -0.42 -7.11
CA ALA A 81 -1.93 -1.55 -6.65
C ALA A 81 -1.27 -2.28 -5.46
N LYS A 82 0.05 -2.47 -5.52
CA LYS A 82 0.86 -3.02 -4.42
C LYS A 82 0.76 -2.17 -3.15
N LEU A 83 0.89 -0.85 -3.29
CA LEU A 83 0.71 0.09 -2.17
C LEU A 83 -0.71 0.05 -1.60
N CYS A 84 -1.74 -0.02 -2.44
CA CYS A 84 -3.12 -0.17 -1.99
C CYS A 84 -3.30 -1.44 -1.14
N THR A 85 -2.81 -2.59 -1.62
CA THR A 85 -2.87 -3.85 -0.87
C THR A 85 -2.14 -3.76 0.47
N LEU A 86 -0.98 -3.08 0.50
CA LEU A 86 -0.26 -2.85 1.75
C LEU A 86 -1.06 -1.97 2.71
N PHE A 87 -1.61 -0.85 2.24
CA PHE A 87 -2.43 0.06 3.05
C PHE A 87 -3.67 -0.63 3.61
N ASP A 88 -4.37 -1.44 2.79
CA ASP A 88 -5.51 -2.25 3.24
C ASP A 88 -5.09 -3.20 4.37
N PHE A 89 -3.98 -3.92 4.20
CA PHE A 89 -3.52 -4.91 5.19
C PHE A 89 -3.11 -4.31 6.54
N ILE A 90 -2.49 -3.14 6.54
CA ILE A 90 -2.07 -2.44 7.77
C ILE A 90 -3.20 -1.59 8.39
N GLY A 91 -4.38 -1.54 7.76
CA GLY A 91 -5.56 -0.83 8.25
C GLY A 91 -5.64 0.65 7.83
N ALA A 92 -4.81 1.10 6.90
CA ALA A 92 -4.84 2.44 6.32
C ALA A 92 -5.91 2.56 5.21
N THR A 93 -7.14 2.10 5.50
CA THR A 93 -8.23 1.90 4.53
C THR A 93 -8.66 3.19 3.84
N GLN A 94 -8.67 4.32 4.54
CA GLN A 94 -9.02 5.59 3.92
C GLN A 94 -8.05 5.95 2.78
N ILE A 95 -6.76 5.64 2.93
CA ILE A 95 -5.73 5.93 1.91
C ILE A 95 -5.95 5.07 0.67
N SER A 96 -6.19 3.76 0.84
CA SER A 96 -6.42 2.83 -0.27
C SER A 96 -7.76 3.10 -0.98
N GLU A 97 -8.82 3.41 -0.24
CA GLU A 97 -10.12 3.80 -0.81
C GLU A 97 -10.02 5.03 -1.71
N ARG A 98 -9.31 6.08 -1.27
CA ARG A 98 -9.10 7.27 -2.10
C ARG A 98 -8.31 6.95 -3.37
N GLN A 99 -7.31 6.06 -3.30
CA GLN A 99 -6.57 5.65 -4.49
C GLN A 99 -7.45 4.89 -5.49
N ARG A 100 -8.31 3.99 -5.01
CA ARG A 100 -9.30 3.28 -5.84
C ARG A 100 -10.31 4.25 -6.47
N ASN A 101 -10.82 5.23 -5.71
CA ASN A 101 -11.75 6.23 -6.22
C ASN A 101 -11.10 7.14 -7.28
N LYS A 102 -9.84 7.53 -7.11
CA LYS A 102 -9.09 8.26 -8.16
C LYS A 102 -8.91 7.44 -9.44
N ARG A 103 -8.78 6.11 -9.32
CA ARG A 103 -8.66 5.21 -10.47
C ARG A 103 -10.00 5.05 -11.22
N ASN A 104 -11.11 4.98 -10.49
CA ASN A 104 -12.45 4.90 -11.10
C ASN A 104 -12.92 6.24 -11.68
N ASN A 105 -12.55 7.36 -11.06
CA ASN A 105 -12.93 8.70 -11.52
C ASN A 105 -11.87 9.27 -12.47
N GLY A 106 -11.53 8.53 -13.53
CA GLY A 106 -10.81 9.10 -14.67
C GLY A 106 -11.57 10.31 -15.23
N PRO A 107 -10.88 11.28 -15.87
CA PRO A 107 -11.51 12.50 -16.33
C PRO A 107 -12.69 12.15 -17.27
N PRO A 108 -13.85 12.82 -17.16
CA PRO A 108 -14.75 12.85 -18.30
C PRO A 108 -13.98 13.52 -19.44
N TYR A 109 -13.99 12.84 -20.59
CA TYR A 109 -13.44 13.23 -21.89
C TYR A 109 -13.09 14.70 -22.08
#